data_AF-A0A3N5PUJ7-F1
#
_entry.id   AF-A0A3N5PUJ7-F1
#
_cell.length_a   1.000
_cell.length_b   1.000
_cell.length_c   1.000
_cell.angle_alpha   90.00
_cell.angle_beta   90.00
_cell.angle_gamma   90.00
#
_symmetry.space_group_name_H-M   'P 1'
#
loop_
_entity.id
_entity.type
_entity.pdbx_description
1 polymer ?
#
loop_
_entity_poly.entity_id
_entity_poly.type
_entity_poly.pdbx_seq_one_letter_code
_entity_poly.pdbx_strand_id
1 'polypeptide(L)'
;AGQLITQVACLRGATVYGTVGSAAKATIARAAGAAATIDYRTQDFEAEIKKLTNGRGVDVVYDSVGKDTFDKSLSCLRPRGMLALFGFSSGPVPPFDPAVLGAKGSLFLTRPGLNQYIATREELVARADDLFAWLAAGKLKVTIDCEWPLAEAAEAHRALEARRTAGKLLLVPGS
;
A
#
# COMPACT_ATOMS: atom_id res chain seq x y z
N ALA A 1 -1.00 0.69 -5.84
CA ALA A 1 -1.07 1.54 -4.63
C ALA A 1 0.30 1.66 -3.95
N GLY A 2 1.01 0.56 -3.70
CA GLY A 2 2.27 0.53 -2.95
C GLY A 2 3.34 1.54 -3.39
N GLN A 3 3.61 1.71 -4.68
CA GLN A 3 4.71 2.59 -5.15
C GLN A 3 4.64 4.04 -4.67
N LEU A 4 3.44 4.65 -4.67
CA LEU A 4 3.30 6.04 -4.22
C LEU A 4 3.41 6.14 -2.70
N ILE A 5 2.84 5.17 -1.97
CA ILE A 5 2.99 5.09 -0.50
C ILE A 5 4.46 4.94 -0.11
N THR A 6 5.20 4.05 -0.80
CA THR A 6 6.65 3.86 -0.58
C THR A 6 7.40 5.18 -0.77
N GLN A 7 7.21 5.85 -1.92
CA GLN A 7 7.89 7.11 -2.20
C GLN A 7 7.57 8.18 -1.15
N VAL A 8 6.28 8.38 -0.81
CA VAL A 8 5.86 9.37 0.19
C VAL A 8 6.41 9.04 1.58
N ALA A 9 6.39 7.76 1.99
CA ALA A 9 6.94 7.34 3.27
C ALA A 9 8.47 7.58 3.33
N CYS A 10 9.19 7.26 2.26
CA CYS A 10 10.63 7.56 2.16
C CYS A 10 10.91 9.08 2.17
N LEU A 11 10.09 9.89 1.50
CA LEU A 11 10.19 11.37 1.56
C LEU A 11 9.96 11.92 2.98
N ARG A 12 9.27 11.16 3.84
CA ARG A 12 9.06 11.47 5.26
C ARG A 12 10.10 10.81 6.19
N GLY A 13 11.14 10.19 5.62
CA GLY A 13 12.24 9.58 6.39
C GLY A 13 11.96 8.18 6.93
N ALA A 14 10.90 7.51 6.48
CA ALA A 14 10.59 6.16 6.90
C ALA A 14 11.43 5.10 6.16
N THR A 15 11.81 4.05 6.89
CA THR A 15 12.30 2.81 6.30
C THR A 15 11.10 1.97 5.86
N VAL A 16 11.00 1.67 4.55
CA VAL A 16 9.85 0.95 3.99
C VAL A 16 10.21 -0.49 3.66
N TYR A 17 9.38 -1.43 4.12
CA TYR A 17 9.42 -2.84 3.74
C TYR A 17 8.19 -3.17 2.89
N GLY A 18 8.39 -3.68 1.68
CA GLY A 18 7.29 -3.96 0.74
C GLY A 18 7.07 -5.46 0.53
N THR A 19 5.82 -5.94 0.63
CA THR A 19 5.47 -7.28 0.17
C THR A 19 5.16 -7.26 -1.33
N VAL A 20 5.68 -8.24 -2.06
CA VAL A 20 5.55 -8.34 -3.53
C VAL A 20 5.26 -9.78 -3.94
N GLY A 21 4.71 -9.98 -5.13
CA GLY A 21 4.37 -11.31 -5.65
C GLY A 21 5.24 -11.78 -6.82
N SER A 22 6.36 -11.10 -7.09
CA SER A 22 7.36 -11.52 -8.09
C SER A 22 8.65 -10.71 -7.98
N ALA A 23 9.74 -11.26 -8.52
CA ALA A 23 11.02 -10.56 -8.64
C ALA A 23 10.92 -9.24 -9.44
N ALA A 24 10.10 -9.19 -10.50
CA ALA A 24 9.86 -7.97 -11.27
C ALA A 24 9.22 -6.88 -10.40
N LYS A 25 8.22 -7.24 -9.58
CA LYS A 25 7.58 -6.32 -8.63
C LYS A 25 8.53 -5.91 -7.49
N ALA A 26 9.45 -6.79 -7.08
CA ALA A 26 10.50 -6.47 -6.12
C ALA A 26 11.43 -5.37 -6.65
N THR A 27 11.86 -5.45 -7.91
CA THR A 27 12.69 -4.40 -8.53
C THR A 27 11.96 -3.07 -8.58
N ILE A 28 10.68 -3.07 -8.95
CA ILE A 28 9.85 -1.86 -8.99
C ILE A 28 9.68 -1.25 -7.59
N ALA A 29 9.42 -2.05 -6.56
CA ALA A 29 9.27 -1.57 -5.20
C ALA A 29 10.57 -0.97 -4.65
N ARG A 30 11.73 -1.59 -4.94
CA ARG A 30 13.05 -1.03 -4.59
C ARG A 30 13.34 0.26 -5.32
N ALA A 31 13.02 0.35 -6.61
CA ALA A 31 13.15 1.59 -7.38
C ALA A 31 12.26 2.73 -6.83
N ALA A 32 11.14 2.39 -6.18
CA ALA A 32 10.28 3.34 -5.48
C ALA A 32 10.81 3.76 -4.09
N GLY A 33 11.90 3.15 -3.59
CA GLY A 33 12.55 3.48 -2.32
C GLY A 33 12.42 2.43 -1.22
N ALA A 34 11.79 1.27 -1.46
CA ALA A 34 11.70 0.22 -0.45
C ALA A 34 13.09 -0.28 -0.04
N ALA A 35 13.40 -0.26 1.25
CA ALA A 35 14.67 -0.71 1.81
C ALA A 35 14.84 -2.23 1.70
N ALA A 36 13.75 -2.98 1.84
CA ALA A 36 13.71 -4.39 1.52
C ALA A 36 12.34 -4.78 0.94
N THR A 37 12.34 -5.86 0.17
CA THR A 37 11.14 -6.45 -0.42
C THR A 37 11.04 -7.91 -0.04
N ILE A 38 9.84 -8.37 0.28
CA ILE A 38 9.57 -9.75 0.68
C ILE A 38 8.63 -10.37 -0.36
N ASP A 39 9.06 -11.46 -1.00
CA ASP A 39 8.18 -12.19 -1.92
C ASP A 39 7.26 -13.11 -1.13
N TYR A 40 6.01 -12.67 -0.92
CA TYR A 40 5.05 -13.37 -0.07
C TYR A 40 4.64 -14.76 -0.63
N ARG A 41 5.00 -15.08 -1.88
CA ARG A 41 4.72 -16.39 -2.47
C ARG A 41 5.72 -17.45 -2.05
N THR A 42 6.90 -17.02 -1.59
CA THR A 42 8.01 -17.92 -1.24
C THR A 42 8.53 -17.70 0.17
N GLN A 43 8.17 -16.58 0.81
CA GLN A 43 8.63 -16.20 2.13
C GLN A 43 7.46 -15.88 3.05
N ASP A 44 7.65 -16.14 4.34
CA ASP A 44 6.76 -15.63 5.38
C ASP A 44 7.14 -14.19 5.75
N PHE A 45 6.31 -13.23 5.36
CA PHE A 45 6.62 -11.83 5.64
C PHE A 45 6.62 -11.47 7.12
N GLU A 46 5.92 -12.20 7.99
CA GLU A 46 6.00 -11.96 9.43
C GLU A 46 7.41 -12.27 9.95
N ALA A 47 7.96 -13.43 9.55
CA ALA A 47 9.29 -13.86 9.95
C ALA A 47 10.37 -12.92 9.39
N GLU A 48 10.25 -12.51 8.13
CA GLU A 48 11.18 -11.58 7.50
C GLU A 48 11.13 -10.19 8.17
N ILE A 49 9.95 -9.67 8.51
CA ILE A 49 9.83 -8.40 9.23
C ILE A 49 10.47 -8.50 10.62
N LYS A 50 10.25 -9.59 11.36
CA LYS A 50 10.92 -9.81 12.65
C LYS A 50 12.45 -9.79 12.50
N LYS A 51 12.98 -10.45 11.47
CA LYS A 51 14.42 -10.43 11.16
C LYS A 51 14.92 -9.01 10.81
N LEU A 52 14.25 -8.33 9.89
CA LEU A 52 14.62 -6.99 9.41
C LEU A 52 14.54 -5.92 10.51
N THR A 53 13.70 -6.13 11.52
CA THR A 53 13.47 -5.19 12.62
C THR A 53 14.10 -5.64 13.94
N ASN A 54 14.94 -6.69 13.94
CA ASN A 54 15.55 -7.27 15.14
C ASN A 54 14.51 -7.58 16.25
N GLY A 55 13.36 -8.12 15.85
CA GLY A 55 12.25 -8.48 16.72
C GLY A 55 11.38 -7.31 17.19
N ARG A 56 11.71 -6.05 16.85
CA ARG A 56 10.94 -4.87 17.28
C ARG A 56 9.54 -4.81 16.67
N GLY A 57 9.40 -5.22 15.41
CA GLY A 57 8.22 -4.94 14.59
C GLY A 57 8.22 -3.53 14.00
N VAL A 58 7.24 -3.25 13.13
CA VAL A 58 7.09 -1.96 12.43
C VAL A 58 6.12 -1.02 13.14
N ASP A 59 6.32 0.28 12.97
CA ASP A 59 5.49 1.34 13.56
C ASP A 59 4.06 1.36 12.98
N VAL A 60 3.94 1.14 11.68
CA VAL A 60 2.68 1.15 10.95
C VAL A 60 2.71 0.11 9.84
N VAL A 61 1.58 -0.56 9.62
CA VAL A 61 1.33 -1.39 8.43
C VAL A 61 0.22 -0.74 7.62
N TYR A 62 0.48 -0.51 6.33
CA TYR A 62 -0.51 -0.08 5.35
C TYR A 62 -0.98 -1.31 4.55
N ASP A 63 -2.18 -1.79 4.83
CA ASP A 63 -2.72 -3.01 4.24
C ASP A 63 -3.92 -2.71 3.30
N SER A 64 -3.75 -3.00 2.01
CA SER A 64 -4.83 -2.94 1.00
C SER A 64 -5.31 -4.30 0.53
N VAL A 65 -4.74 -5.38 1.07
CA VAL A 65 -5.00 -6.75 0.62
C VAL A 65 -6.18 -7.32 1.40
N GLY A 66 -6.17 -7.21 2.73
CA GLY A 66 -7.30 -7.57 3.56
C GLY A 66 -7.26 -9.02 4.04
N LYS A 67 -8.26 -9.82 3.64
CA LYS A 67 -8.51 -11.17 4.15
C LYS A 67 -7.23 -12.03 4.29
N ASP A 68 -6.34 -12.00 3.31
CA ASP A 68 -5.20 -12.93 3.25
C ASP A 68 -3.99 -12.45 4.07
N THR A 69 -3.97 -11.18 4.50
CA THR A 69 -2.81 -10.55 5.14
C THR A 69 -3.09 -10.03 6.53
N PHE A 70 -4.34 -9.76 6.89
CA PHE A 70 -4.74 -9.02 8.08
C PHE A 70 -4.10 -9.52 9.39
N ASP A 71 -4.17 -10.81 9.70
CA ASP A 71 -3.64 -11.36 10.96
C ASP A 71 -2.11 -11.27 11.05
N LYS A 72 -1.43 -11.51 9.91
CA LYS A 72 0.03 -11.37 9.82
C LYS A 72 0.45 -9.90 9.85
N SER A 73 -0.32 -9.01 9.24
CA SER A 73 -0.14 -7.55 9.32
C SER A 73 -0.18 -7.06 10.77
N LEU A 74 -1.14 -7.54 11.58
CA LEU A 74 -1.16 -7.24 13.02
C LEU A 74 0.08 -7.78 13.75
N SER A 75 0.54 -8.98 13.38
CA SER A 75 1.68 -9.65 14.01
C SER A 75 3.04 -9.04 13.64
N CYS A 76 3.08 -8.20 12.60
CA CYS A 76 4.27 -7.43 12.21
C CYS A 76 4.46 -6.14 13.02
N LEU A 77 3.43 -5.68 13.73
CA LEU A 77 3.47 -4.41 14.44
C LEU A 77 4.29 -4.50 15.73
N ARG A 78 5.02 -3.42 16.04
CA ARG A 78 5.55 -3.21 17.38
C ARG A 78 4.40 -2.94 18.37
N PRO A 79 4.62 -3.06 19.69
CA PRO A 79 3.66 -2.58 20.68
C PRO A 79 3.22 -1.13 20.39
N ARG A 80 1.91 -0.88 20.48
CA ARG A 80 1.27 0.40 20.13
C ARG A 80 1.49 0.84 18.67
N GLY A 81 1.72 -0.11 17.77
CA GLY A 81 1.75 0.11 16.33
C GLY A 81 0.35 0.25 15.74
N MET A 82 0.27 0.77 14.51
CA MET A 82 -1.00 1.02 13.81
C MET A 82 -1.15 0.12 12.57
N LEU A 83 -2.28 -0.58 12.46
CA LEU A 83 -2.72 -1.17 11.20
C LEU A 83 -3.71 -0.22 10.51
N ALA A 84 -3.28 0.37 9.40
CA ALA A 84 -4.13 1.11 8.48
C ALA A 84 -4.65 0.17 7.39
N LEU A 85 -5.83 -0.40 7.62
CA LEU A 85 -6.51 -1.32 6.69
C LEU A 85 -7.37 -0.53 5.69
N PHE A 86 -6.81 -0.23 4.52
CA PHE A 86 -7.42 0.71 3.56
C PHE A 86 -7.93 0.05 2.26
N GLY A 87 -7.91 -1.28 2.17
CA GLY A 87 -8.42 -2.02 1.01
C GLY A 87 -8.62 -3.51 1.28
N PHE A 88 -9.32 -4.18 0.35
CA PHE A 88 -9.74 -5.59 0.45
C PHE A 88 -9.51 -6.34 -0.87
N SER A 89 -8.35 -6.20 -1.51
CA SER A 89 -8.12 -6.81 -2.82
C SER A 89 -8.17 -8.35 -2.83
N SER A 90 -8.04 -9.01 -1.67
CA SER A 90 -8.25 -10.47 -1.52
C SER A 90 -9.58 -10.83 -0.87
N GLY A 91 -10.44 -9.85 -0.64
CA GLY A 91 -11.73 -10.00 0.04
C GLY A 91 -11.79 -9.35 1.43
N PRO A 92 -13.00 -9.26 2.01
CA PRO A 92 -13.23 -8.60 3.29
C PRO A 92 -12.61 -9.41 4.44
N VAL A 93 -12.11 -8.69 5.44
CA VAL A 93 -11.69 -9.30 6.71
C VAL A 93 -12.95 -9.75 7.47
N PRO A 94 -13.00 -10.99 7.98
CA PRO A 94 -14.12 -11.47 8.80
C PRO A 94 -14.32 -10.63 10.07
N PRO A 95 -15.44 -10.79 10.80
CA PRO A 95 -15.61 -10.17 12.12
C PRO A 95 -14.41 -10.45 13.03
N PHE A 96 -13.93 -9.41 13.68
CA PHE A 96 -12.67 -9.40 14.42
C PHE A 96 -12.93 -9.03 15.89
N ASP A 97 -12.35 -9.81 16.81
CA ASP A 97 -12.41 -9.55 18.26
C ASP A 97 -11.39 -8.47 18.67
N PRO A 98 -11.82 -7.29 19.15
CA PRO A 98 -10.92 -6.23 19.58
C PRO A 98 -9.97 -6.62 20.72
N ALA A 99 -10.27 -7.64 21.52
CA ALA A 99 -9.38 -8.12 22.58
C ALA A 99 -8.01 -8.57 22.03
N VAL A 100 -7.96 -9.03 20.77
CA VAL A 100 -6.73 -9.40 20.07
C VAL A 100 -5.76 -8.21 19.97
N LEU A 101 -6.25 -6.97 19.83
CA LEU A 101 -5.40 -5.78 19.78
C LEU A 101 -4.66 -5.57 21.09
N GLY A 102 -5.34 -5.79 22.22
CA GLY A 102 -4.74 -5.74 23.56
C GLY A 102 -3.66 -6.80 23.71
N ALA A 103 -3.99 -8.05 23.39
CA ALA A 103 -3.09 -9.19 23.51
C ALA A 103 -1.83 -9.08 22.62
N LYS A 104 -1.94 -8.44 21.45
CA LYS A 104 -0.81 -8.22 20.53
C LYS A 104 0.01 -6.95 20.84
N GLY A 105 -0.11 -6.38 22.03
CA GLY A 105 0.69 -5.25 22.48
C GLY A 105 0.00 -3.90 22.34
N SER A 106 -1.31 -3.86 22.64
CA SER A 106 -2.12 -2.63 22.62
C SER A 106 -2.09 -1.91 21.28
N LEU A 107 -2.34 -2.67 20.22
CA LEU A 107 -2.31 -2.18 18.84
C LEU A 107 -3.48 -1.22 18.54
N PHE A 108 -3.28 -0.38 17.54
CA PHE A 108 -4.35 0.41 16.93
C PHE A 108 -4.74 -0.20 15.58
N LEU A 109 -6.04 -0.21 15.30
CA LEU A 109 -6.60 -0.61 14.02
C LEU A 109 -7.51 0.51 13.51
N THR A 110 -7.33 0.90 12.25
CA THR A 110 -8.22 1.84 11.57
C THR A 110 -8.57 1.34 10.18
N ARG A 111 -9.82 1.58 9.78
CA ARG A 111 -10.30 1.42 8.41
C ARG A 111 -10.59 2.82 7.84
N PRO A 112 -9.60 3.52 7.25
CA PRO A 112 -9.81 4.84 6.70
C PRO A 112 -10.62 4.77 5.40
N GLY A 113 -11.40 5.81 5.12
CA GLY A 113 -11.99 6.07 3.82
C GLY A 113 -11.51 7.42 3.30
N LEU A 114 -11.20 7.52 2.00
CA LEU A 114 -10.67 8.76 1.42
C LEU A 114 -11.59 9.96 1.73
N ASN A 115 -12.90 9.78 1.59
CA ASN A 115 -13.90 10.83 1.82
C ASN A 115 -13.81 11.48 3.21
N GLN A 116 -13.37 10.75 4.24
CA GLN A 116 -13.19 11.29 5.59
C GLN A 116 -11.92 12.16 5.73
N TYR A 117 -10.95 12.00 4.82
CA TYR A 117 -9.71 12.76 4.80
C TYR A 117 -9.76 13.94 3.81
N ILE A 118 -10.79 14.02 2.97
CA ILE A 118 -11.04 15.13 2.04
C ILE A 118 -12.46 15.65 2.22
N ALA A 119 -12.91 15.75 3.48
CA ALA A 119 -14.30 16.04 3.80
C ALA A 119 -14.65 17.50 3.48
N THR A 120 -13.65 18.39 3.52
CA THR A 120 -13.79 19.79 3.13
C THR A 120 -12.96 20.12 1.90
N ARG A 121 -13.30 21.23 1.23
CA ARG A 121 -12.52 21.73 0.10
C ARG A 121 -11.09 22.05 0.53
N GLU A 122 -10.93 22.64 1.71
CA GLU A 122 -9.64 23.03 2.27
C GLU A 122 -8.75 21.80 2.48
N GLU A 123 -9.29 20.71 3.04
CA GLU A 123 -8.56 19.45 3.20
C GLU A 123 -8.16 18.82 1.86
N LEU A 124 -9.09 18.80 0.89
CA LEU A 124 -8.83 18.29 -0.45
C LEU A 124 -7.70 19.06 -1.13
N VAL A 125 -7.80 20.39 -1.15
CA VAL A 125 -6.83 21.27 -1.81
C VAL A 125 -5.47 21.16 -1.14
N ALA A 126 -5.38 21.21 0.18
CA ALA A 126 -4.10 21.10 0.89
C ALA A 126 -3.36 19.79 0.56
N ARG A 127 -4.07 18.66 0.49
CA ARG A 127 -3.46 17.36 0.12
C ARG A 127 -3.07 17.29 -1.35
N ALA A 128 -3.88 17.88 -2.23
CA ALA A 128 -3.57 17.97 -3.64
C ALA A 128 -2.32 18.83 -3.88
N ASP A 129 -2.22 19.97 -3.19
CA ASP A 129 -1.06 20.87 -3.28
C ASP A 129 0.22 20.18 -2.83
N ASP A 130 0.19 19.45 -1.71
CA ASP A 130 1.31 18.60 -1.27
C ASP A 130 1.74 17.59 -2.35
N LEU A 131 0.76 16.87 -2.93
CA LEU A 131 1.00 15.87 -3.96
C LEU A 131 1.61 16.49 -5.22
N PHE A 132 1.02 17.59 -5.73
CA PHE A 132 1.46 18.26 -6.94
C PHE A 132 2.81 18.97 -6.75
N ALA A 133 3.09 19.51 -5.56
CA ALA A 133 4.40 20.04 -5.24
C ALA A 133 5.49 18.96 -5.31
N TRP A 134 5.24 17.75 -4.80
CA TRP A 134 6.21 16.65 -4.92
C TRP A 134 6.37 16.16 -6.36
N LEU A 135 5.30 16.14 -7.14
CA LEU A 135 5.35 15.79 -8.57
C LEU A 135 6.18 16.82 -9.34
N ALA A 136 5.89 18.12 -9.18
CA ALA A 136 6.59 19.21 -9.85
C ALA A 136 8.08 19.26 -9.47
N ALA A 137 8.42 18.94 -8.22
CA ALA A 137 9.79 18.85 -7.74
C ALA A 137 10.52 17.54 -8.14
N GLY A 138 9.87 16.62 -8.86
CA GLY A 138 10.42 15.32 -9.22
C GLY A 138 10.67 14.37 -8.05
N LYS A 139 10.13 14.69 -6.87
CA LYS A 139 10.24 13.93 -5.61
C LYS A 139 9.27 12.75 -5.56
N LEU A 140 8.14 12.87 -6.26
CA LEU A 140 7.18 11.80 -6.48
C LEU A 140 7.10 11.51 -7.98
N LYS A 141 7.16 10.24 -8.36
CA LYS A 141 7.06 9.78 -9.74
C LYS A 141 5.87 8.84 -9.89
N VAL A 142 5.04 9.11 -10.89
CA VAL A 142 3.91 8.27 -11.28
C VAL A 142 4.26 7.55 -12.57
N THR A 143 4.30 6.23 -12.51
CA THR A 143 4.51 5.39 -13.70
C THR A 143 3.17 5.07 -14.34
N ILE A 144 3.01 5.47 -15.60
CA ILE A 144 1.93 5.01 -16.48
C ILE A 144 2.43 3.75 -17.18
N ASP A 145 1.69 2.66 -17.02
CA ASP A 145 2.04 1.34 -17.54
C ASP A 145 1.45 1.12 -18.93
N CYS A 146 0.20 1.57 -19.12
CA CYS A 146 -0.48 1.49 -20.40
C CYS A 146 -1.59 2.54 -20.50
N GLU A 147 -1.88 2.90 -21.74
CA GLU A 147 -3.00 3.75 -22.13
C GLU A 147 -3.92 2.92 -23.03
N TRP A 148 -5.21 2.98 -22.77
CA TRP A 148 -6.24 2.27 -23.51
C TRP A 148 -7.28 3.27 -23.99
N PRO A 149 -7.84 3.10 -25.20
CA PRO A 149 -9.04 3.82 -25.58
C PRO A 149 -10.15 3.65 -24.54
N LEU A 150 -10.91 4.72 -24.26
CA LEU A 150 -12.06 4.64 -23.36
C LEU A 150 -13.07 3.57 -23.84
N ALA A 151 -13.21 3.39 -25.15
CA ALA A 151 -14.03 2.35 -25.76
C ALA A 151 -13.62 0.92 -25.35
N GLU A 152 -12.35 0.72 -24.94
CA GLU A 152 -11.78 -0.57 -24.54
C GLU A 152 -11.73 -0.76 -23.02
N ALA A 153 -12.50 0.03 -22.24
CA ALA A 153 -12.54 -0.05 -20.79
C ALA A 153 -12.76 -1.48 -20.24
N ALA A 154 -13.54 -2.31 -20.93
CA ALA A 154 -13.76 -3.70 -20.55
C ALA A 154 -12.46 -4.54 -20.61
N GLU A 155 -11.62 -4.35 -21.62
CA GLU A 155 -10.34 -5.05 -21.72
C GLU A 155 -9.34 -4.51 -20.69
N ALA A 156 -9.32 -3.19 -20.47
CA ALA A 156 -8.54 -2.58 -19.41
C ALA A 156 -8.86 -3.18 -18.03
N HIS A 157 -10.14 -3.41 -17.71
CA HIS A 157 -10.56 -4.09 -16.49
C HIS A 157 -10.07 -5.54 -16.42
N ARG A 158 -10.21 -6.32 -17.50
CA ARG A 158 -9.69 -7.70 -17.57
C ARG A 158 -8.18 -7.75 -17.34
N ALA A 159 -7.42 -6.81 -17.90
CA ALA A 159 -5.98 -6.71 -17.69
C ALA A 159 -5.61 -6.38 -16.23
N LEU A 160 -6.37 -5.47 -15.59
CA LEU A 160 -6.19 -5.09 -14.19
C LEU A 160 -6.45 -6.26 -13.23
N GLU A 161 -7.56 -6.97 -13.42
CA GLU A 161 -7.96 -8.14 -12.60
C GLU A 161 -6.95 -9.29 -12.72
N ALA A 162 -6.39 -9.50 -13.91
CA ALA A 162 -5.35 -10.49 -14.17
C ALA A 162 -3.98 -10.16 -13.50
N ARG A 163 -3.87 -9.03 -12.78
CA ARG A 163 -2.65 -8.56 -12.08
C ARG A 163 -1.43 -8.40 -13.00
N ARG A 164 -1.67 -8.16 -14.29
CA ARG A 164 -0.65 -7.98 -15.34
C ARG A 164 -0.06 -6.57 -15.39
N THR A 165 -0.63 -5.61 -14.67
CA THR A 165 -0.15 -4.23 -14.66
C THR A 165 0.92 -3.97 -13.60
N ALA A 166 1.90 -3.15 -13.95
CA ALA A 166 3.01 -2.73 -13.10
C ALA A 166 2.89 -1.27 -12.62
N GLY A 167 1.97 -0.49 -13.18
CA GLY A 167 1.77 0.93 -12.87
C GLY A 167 0.31 1.37 -13.02
N LYS A 168 0.09 2.64 -13.37
CA LYS A 168 -1.24 3.18 -13.64
C LYS A 168 -1.68 2.82 -15.05
N LEU A 169 -2.94 2.41 -15.19
CA LEU A 169 -3.62 2.29 -16.46
C LEU A 169 -4.45 3.55 -16.66
N LEU A 170 -4.36 4.16 -17.85
CA LEU A 170 -5.18 5.30 -18.23
C LEU A 170 -6.19 4.91 -19.32
N LEU A 171 -7.41 5.45 -19.21
CA LEU A 171 -8.41 5.40 -20.27
C LEU A 171 -8.41 6.76 -20.98
N VAL A 172 -8.21 6.75 -22.29
CA VAL A 172 -8.09 7.94 -23.12
C VAL A 172 -9.41 8.15 -23.89
N PRO A 173 -10.16 9.22 -23.62
CA PRO A 173 -11.36 9.53 -24.39
C PRO A 173 -11.00 10.07 -25.79
N GLY A 174 -11.84 9.76 -26.79
CA GLY A 174 -11.74 10.33 -28.14
C GLY A 174 -10.72 9.68 -29.08
N SER A 175 -10.12 8.56 -28.68
CA SER A 175 -9.37 7.64 -29.56
C SER A 175 -10.27 6.59 -30.19
#